data_AF-A0A1E5IVG3-F1
#
_entry.id   AF-A0A1E5IVG3-F1
#
_cell.length_a   1.000
_cell.length_b   1.000
_cell.length_c   1.000
_cell.angle_alpha   90.00
_cell.angle_beta   90.00
_cell.angle_gamma   90.00
#
_symmetry.space_group_name_H-M   'P 1'
#
loop_
_entity.id
_entity.type
_entity.pdbx_description
1 polymer ?
#
loop_
_entity_poly.entity_id
_entity_poly.type
_entity_poly.pdbx_seq_one_letter_code
_entity_poly.pdbx_strand_id
1 'polypeptide(L)'
;MMSMQILHRWLAAIVGLQLFIWVATGLAFNLIDSQHLNGNHYRQKMTAPPVDTASALAEPSQLLLQFPTQTVSAITLDNVLGKALYRVTSDKGKFGFWATDLSPVKLEPDQLKQLALSSYSGSGQVIAIELANDVADKYAASSALYRVDLQDERNTHIYVDATTAEVVAHENWGSNLKQLLFMLHFMDYLPDNGVSFNHIAIRIVATIVLLLGISGAILVIRKLKHGQYRIGRAHSENNTLILLSPDNEPLETITIHHSGMLDALNHHKERIRTSCGGGGQCGMCRVKFIDHPPLATDQDRSKLTDDQLNDGIRLSCQHQAMGGCVSFVNAAQLRHYIKLSSILD
;
A
#
# COMPACT_ATOMS: atom_id res chain seq x y z
N MET A 1 3.51 -12.43 -27.00
CA MET A 1 2.46 -12.29 -25.96
C MET A 1 3.02 -12.76 -24.62
N MET A 2 2.81 -12.01 -23.54
CA MET A 2 3.30 -12.38 -22.21
C MET A 2 2.47 -13.54 -21.63
N SER A 3 3.11 -14.58 -21.11
CA SER A 3 2.42 -15.70 -20.47
C SER A 3 1.69 -15.24 -19.19
N MET A 4 0.51 -15.80 -18.92
CA MET A 4 -0.30 -15.51 -17.72
C MET A 4 0.51 -15.65 -16.42
N GLN A 5 1.47 -16.57 -16.37
CA GLN A 5 2.30 -16.78 -15.19
C GLN A 5 3.38 -15.69 -15.02
N ILE A 6 3.89 -15.14 -16.12
CA ILE A 6 4.83 -14.02 -16.10
C ILE A 6 4.08 -12.76 -15.64
N LEU A 7 2.86 -12.54 -16.15
CA LEU A 7 1.96 -11.49 -15.70
C LEU A 7 1.69 -11.60 -14.19
N HIS A 8 1.22 -12.76 -13.73
CA HIS A 8 0.96 -12.99 -12.31
C HIS A 8 2.18 -12.72 -11.42
N ARG A 9 3.37 -13.19 -11.84
CA ARG A 9 4.61 -12.97 -11.06
C ARG A 9 4.96 -11.49 -10.90
N TRP A 10 4.83 -10.69 -11.96
CA TRP A 10 5.10 -9.26 -11.88
C TRP A 10 4.03 -8.51 -11.08
N LEU A 11 2.76 -8.84 -11.27
CA LEU A 11 1.67 -8.30 -10.45
C LEU A 11 1.90 -8.61 -8.96
N ALA A 12 2.32 -9.84 -8.64
CA ALA A 12 2.60 -10.27 -7.28
C ALA A 12 3.80 -9.53 -6.68
N ALA A 13 4.83 -9.24 -7.46
CA ALA A 13 5.98 -8.46 -6.99
C ALA A 13 5.59 -7.01 -6.65
N ILE A 14 4.83 -6.36 -7.53
CA ILE A 14 4.36 -4.97 -7.32
C ILE A 14 3.43 -4.90 -6.10
N VAL A 15 2.42 -5.78 -6.04
CA VAL A 15 1.49 -5.84 -4.91
C VAL A 15 2.19 -6.25 -3.63
N GLY A 16 3.14 -7.19 -3.69
CA GLY A 16 3.91 -7.64 -2.54
C GLY A 16 4.73 -6.53 -1.90
N LEU A 17 5.37 -5.67 -2.71
CA LEU A 17 6.06 -4.48 -2.22
C LEU A 17 5.09 -3.52 -1.51
N GLN A 18 3.94 -3.23 -2.12
CA GLN A 18 2.95 -2.34 -1.52
C GLN A 18 2.36 -2.94 -0.22
N LEU A 19 2.11 -4.25 -0.20
CA LEU A 19 1.65 -4.97 0.99
C LEU A 19 2.69 -4.90 2.11
N PHE A 20 3.98 -5.01 1.80
CA PHE A 20 5.05 -4.84 2.78
C PHE A 20 5.02 -3.45 3.42
N ILE A 21 4.87 -2.39 2.62
CA ILE A 21 4.73 -1.01 3.13
C ILE A 21 3.49 -0.90 4.01
N TRP A 22 2.37 -1.48 3.59
CA TRP A 22 1.11 -1.48 4.34
C TRP A 22 1.26 -2.19 5.71
N VAL A 23 1.90 -3.35 5.75
CA VAL A 23 2.16 -4.09 7.00
C VAL A 23 3.15 -3.32 7.89
N ALA A 24 4.23 -2.78 7.33
CA ALA A 24 5.24 -2.06 8.10
C ALA A 24 4.66 -0.80 8.76
N THR A 25 3.86 -0.02 8.01
CA THR A 25 3.18 1.17 8.53
C THR A 25 2.08 0.82 9.53
N GLY A 26 1.30 -0.24 9.27
CA GLY A 26 0.31 -0.76 10.22
C GLY A 26 0.94 -1.25 11.52
N LEU A 27 2.09 -1.93 11.44
CA LEU A 27 2.87 -2.33 12.61
C LEU A 27 3.39 -1.11 13.37
N ALA A 28 3.91 -0.10 12.67
CA ALA A 28 4.36 1.14 13.29
C ALA A 28 3.24 1.82 14.10
N PHE A 29 2.01 1.89 13.56
CA PHE A 29 0.85 2.43 14.29
C PHE A 29 0.50 1.65 15.57
N ASN A 30 0.79 0.35 15.61
CA ASN A 30 0.49 -0.49 16.78
C ASN A 30 1.62 -0.49 17.82
N LEU A 31 2.86 -0.20 17.41
CA LEU A 31 4.02 -0.19 18.30
C LEU A 31 4.35 1.21 18.85
N ILE A 32 4.01 2.27 18.11
CA ILE A 32 4.28 3.66 18.52
C ILE A 32 3.11 4.16 19.37
N ASP A 33 3.42 4.68 20.56
CA ASP A 33 2.40 5.29 21.42
C ASP A 33 1.73 6.49 20.71
N SER A 34 0.40 6.48 20.71
CA SER A 34 -0.43 7.55 20.16
C SER A 34 -0.10 8.96 20.67
N GLN A 35 0.40 9.09 21.91
CA GLN A 35 0.84 10.36 22.50
C GLN A 35 2.08 10.91 21.81
N HIS A 36 2.97 10.05 21.32
CA HIS A 36 4.12 10.48 20.53
C HIS A 36 3.70 10.99 19.16
N LEU A 37 2.62 10.44 18.58
CA LEU A 37 2.09 10.84 17.28
C LEU A 37 1.12 12.04 17.33
N ASN A 38 0.82 12.56 18.53
CA ASN A 38 -0.15 13.62 18.72
C ASN A 38 0.49 15.02 18.60
N GLY A 39 0.04 15.81 17.63
CA GLY A 39 0.41 17.23 17.49
C GLY A 39 -0.01 18.08 18.68
N ASN A 40 -1.11 17.71 19.33
CA ASN A 40 -1.73 18.44 20.43
C ASN A 40 -1.18 18.07 21.81
N HIS A 41 -0.05 17.37 21.90
CA HIS A 41 0.48 16.90 23.18
C HIS A 41 0.68 18.03 24.20
N TYR A 42 1.18 19.18 23.76
CA TYR A 42 1.32 20.40 24.58
C TYR A 42 0.20 21.41 24.35
N ARG A 43 -0.86 21.06 23.61
CA ARG A 43 -1.97 22.00 23.38
C ARG A 43 -2.81 22.07 24.64
N GLN A 44 -2.99 23.28 25.15
CA GLN A 44 -3.86 23.56 26.29
C GLN A 44 -4.99 24.52 25.92
N LYS A 45 -6.06 24.47 26.72
CA LYS A 45 -7.18 25.39 26.56
C LYS A 45 -6.73 26.80 26.97
N MET A 46 -6.85 27.73 26.03
CA MET A 46 -6.63 29.14 26.32
C MET A 46 -7.69 29.61 27.32
N THR A 47 -7.25 30.11 28.48
CA THR A 47 -8.14 30.76 29.44
C THR A 47 -8.03 32.25 29.20
N ALA A 48 -8.91 32.78 28.35
CA ALA A 48 -9.01 34.22 28.19
C ALA A 48 -9.67 34.83 29.44
N PRO A 49 -9.17 35.96 29.98
CA PRO A 49 -9.90 36.74 30.96
C PRO A 49 -11.29 37.08 30.40
N PRO A 50 -12.30 37.29 31.26
CA PRO A 50 -13.56 37.87 30.83
C PRO A 50 -13.29 39.12 29.98
N VAL A 51 -14.06 39.29 28.90
CA VAL A 51 -13.99 40.51 28.09
C VAL A 51 -14.18 41.71 29.02
N ASP A 52 -13.23 42.64 29.01
CA ASP A 52 -13.39 43.89 29.74
C ASP A 52 -14.44 44.75 29.04
N THR A 53 -15.70 44.57 29.45
CA THR A 53 -16.84 45.33 28.94
C THR A 53 -16.88 46.77 29.45
N ALA A 54 -15.92 47.21 30.29
CA ALA A 54 -15.80 48.61 30.66
C ALA A 54 -15.30 49.47 29.49
N SER A 55 -14.67 48.85 28.49
CA SER A 55 -14.31 49.50 27.23
C SER A 55 -15.55 49.72 26.37
N ALA A 56 -15.74 50.92 25.84
CA ALA A 56 -16.83 51.19 24.88
C ALA A 56 -16.63 50.31 23.63
N LEU A 57 -17.49 49.31 23.46
CA LEU A 57 -17.52 48.46 22.27
C LEU A 57 -18.32 49.17 21.17
N ALA A 58 -17.81 49.13 19.95
CA ALA A 58 -18.52 49.62 18.78
C ALA A 58 -19.70 48.69 18.44
N GLU A 59 -20.75 49.27 17.85
CA GLU A 59 -21.97 48.53 17.51
C GLU A 59 -21.68 47.47 16.43
N PRO A 60 -21.98 46.17 16.65
CA PRO A 60 -21.72 45.12 15.67
C PRO A 60 -22.39 45.34 14.31
N SER A 61 -23.52 46.08 14.28
CA SER A 61 -24.21 46.43 13.04
C SER A 61 -23.36 47.28 12.09
N GLN A 62 -22.42 48.05 12.62
CA GLN A 62 -21.50 48.87 11.81
C GLN A 62 -20.49 47.99 11.04
N LEU A 63 -20.18 46.77 11.49
CA LEU A 63 -19.33 45.84 10.75
C LEU A 63 -19.96 45.43 9.41
N LEU A 64 -21.30 45.38 9.32
CA LEU A 64 -21.99 44.99 8.10
C LEU A 64 -21.69 45.95 6.93
N LEU A 65 -21.33 47.21 7.23
CA LEU A 65 -20.92 48.19 6.22
C LEU A 65 -19.59 47.81 5.53
N GLN A 66 -18.75 47.00 6.19
CA GLN A 66 -17.50 46.49 5.63
C GLN A 66 -17.70 45.26 4.72
N PHE A 67 -18.92 44.71 4.67
CA PHE A 67 -19.29 43.52 3.90
C PHE A 67 -20.43 43.80 2.90
N PRO A 68 -20.35 44.84 2.04
CA PRO A 68 -21.50 45.29 1.22
C PRO A 68 -21.96 44.27 0.17
N THR A 69 -21.09 43.34 -0.22
CA THR A 69 -21.34 42.33 -1.28
C THR A 69 -21.26 40.89 -0.77
N GLN A 70 -21.09 40.70 0.54
CA GLN A 70 -20.91 39.38 1.15
C GLN A 70 -22.09 39.06 2.06
N THR A 71 -22.42 37.77 2.18
CA THR A 71 -23.48 37.31 3.07
C THR A 71 -22.85 36.95 4.42
N VAL A 72 -23.11 37.77 5.44
CA VAL A 72 -22.66 37.51 6.81
C VAL A 72 -23.65 36.56 7.50
N SER A 73 -23.16 35.41 7.94
CA SER A 73 -23.96 34.38 8.62
C SER A 73 -23.88 34.45 10.13
N ALA A 74 -22.79 34.96 10.69
CA ALA A 74 -22.61 35.10 12.13
C ALA A 74 -21.60 36.20 12.48
N ILE A 75 -21.85 36.88 13.60
CA ILE A 75 -20.88 37.75 14.29
C ILE A 75 -20.81 37.28 15.74
N THR A 76 -19.62 36.87 16.19
CA THR A 76 -19.39 36.46 17.58
C THR A 76 -18.40 37.39 18.26
N LEU A 77 -18.59 37.63 19.56
CA LEU A 77 -17.65 38.37 20.39
C LEU A 77 -16.76 37.37 21.13
N ASP A 78 -15.45 37.53 20.97
CA ASP A 78 -14.42 36.72 21.62
C ASP A 78 -13.39 37.63 22.33
N ASN A 79 -12.46 37.01 23.04
CA ASN A 79 -11.35 37.69 23.71
C ASN A 79 -10.02 37.15 23.20
N VAL A 80 -9.17 38.05 22.70
CA VAL A 80 -7.80 37.74 22.30
C VAL A 80 -6.85 38.64 23.09
N LEU A 81 -6.01 38.02 23.94
CA LEU A 81 -5.03 38.72 24.77
C LEU A 81 -5.64 39.84 25.63
N GLY A 82 -6.84 39.60 26.19
CA GLY A 82 -7.56 40.57 27.01
C GLY A 82 -8.34 41.61 26.22
N LYS A 83 -8.26 41.62 24.88
CA LYS A 83 -8.97 42.56 24.01
C LYS A 83 -10.20 41.92 23.38
N ALA A 84 -11.29 42.67 23.36
CA ALA A 84 -12.54 42.29 22.71
C ALA A 84 -12.35 42.21 21.17
N LEU A 85 -12.70 41.07 20.57
CA LEU A 85 -12.58 40.81 19.14
C LEU A 85 -13.92 40.33 18.58
N TYR A 86 -14.44 40.99 17.56
CA TYR A 86 -15.55 40.48 16.76
C TYR A 86 -15.04 39.53 15.68
N ARG A 87 -15.56 38.30 15.64
CA ARG A 87 -15.33 37.35 14.54
C ARG A 87 -16.56 37.30 13.64
N VAL A 88 -16.36 37.63 12.38
CA VAL A 88 -17.37 37.64 11.32
C VAL A 88 -17.18 36.39 10.48
N THR A 89 -18.26 35.63 10.28
CA THR A 89 -18.30 34.52 9.31
C THR A 89 -19.13 34.97 8.10
N SER A 90 -18.52 34.94 6.91
CA SER A 90 -19.18 35.24 5.64
C SER A 90 -19.06 34.08 4.64
N ASP A 91 -19.73 34.20 3.50
CA ASP A 91 -19.59 33.30 2.36
C ASP A 91 -18.19 33.31 1.71
N LYS A 92 -17.34 34.28 2.06
CA LYS A 92 -15.94 34.38 1.59
C LYS A 92 -14.90 33.95 2.61
N GLY A 93 -15.30 33.67 3.86
CA GLY A 93 -14.38 33.22 4.89
C GLY A 93 -14.66 33.81 6.27
N LYS A 94 -13.67 33.71 7.15
CA LYS A 94 -13.73 34.25 8.51
C LYS A 94 -12.78 35.43 8.67
N PHE A 95 -13.25 36.44 9.38
CA PHE A 95 -12.51 37.69 9.60
C PHE A 95 -12.65 38.13 11.06
N GLY A 96 -11.62 38.75 11.60
CA GLY A 96 -11.54 39.29 12.95
C GLY A 96 -11.38 40.80 12.92
N PHE A 97 -12.11 41.49 13.78
CA PHE A 97 -12.07 42.95 13.93
C PHE A 97 -12.01 43.31 15.40
N TRP A 98 -11.18 44.29 15.77
CA TRP A 98 -11.17 44.78 17.15
C TRP A 98 -12.52 45.41 17.49
N ALA A 99 -13.11 45.00 18.62
CA ALA A 99 -14.46 45.44 18.96
C ALA A 99 -14.54 46.92 19.39
N THR A 100 -13.41 47.59 19.60
CA THR A 100 -13.34 49.00 20.01
C THR A 100 -13.46 49.97 18.84
N ASP A 101 -12.85 49.65 17.69
CA ASP A 101 -12.75 50.56 16.54
C ASP A 101 -13.16 49.91 15.21
N LEU A 102 -13.52 48.62 15.23
CA LEU A 102 -13.87 47.82 14.06
C LEU A 102 -12.76 47.74 13.00
N SER A 103 -11.51 48.00 13.38
CA SER A 103 -10.35 47.81 12.51
C SER A 103 -10.04 46.31 12.36
N PRO A 104 -9.55 45.85 11.18
CA PRO A 104 -9.15 44.47 10.99
C PRO A 104 -8.09 44.05 12.02
N VAL A 105 -8.19 42.83 12.54
CA VAL A 105 -7.20 42.30 13.46
C VAL A 105 -5.84 42.21 12.77
N LYS A 106 -4.83 42.76 13.44
CA LYS A 106 -3.43 42.62 13.06
C LYS A 106 -2.64 42.44 14.34
N LEU A 107 -2.01 41.28 14.48
CA LEU A 107 -1.17 40.97 15.62
C LEU A 107 0.28 41.31 15.30
N GLU A 108 0.91 42.08 16.18
CA GLU A 108 2.35 42.30 16.15
C GLU A 108 3.10 41.03 16.62
N PRO A 109 4.39 40.86 16.30
CA PRO A 109 5.15 39.66 16.64
C PRO A 109 5.09 39.26 18.12
N ASP A 110 5.13 40.24 19.04
CA ASP A 110 5.01 39.98 20.48
C ASP A 110 3.63 39.45 20.88
N GLN A 111 2.57 39.93 20.22
CA GLN A 111 1.21 39.46 20.45
C GLN A 111 1.03 38.04 19.89
N LEU A 112 1.58 37.74 18.71
CA LEU A 112 1.60 36.37 18.16
C LEU A 112 2.30 35.40 19.10
N LYS A 113 3.47 35.80 19.64
CA LYS A 113 4.19 35.04 20.65
C LYS A 113 3.35 34.78 21.89
N GLN A 114 2.73 35.80 22.47
CA GLN A 114 1.87 35.66 23.65
C GLN A 114 0.67 34.75 23.37
N LEU A 115 0.02 34.92 22.22
CA LEU A 115 -1.14 34.14 21.82
C LEU A 115 -0.78 32.66 21.65
N ALA A 116 0.30 32.36 20.93
CA ALA A 116 0.79 31.01 20.75
C ALA A 116 1.12 30.34 22.10
N LEU A 117 1.87 31.03 22.96
CA LEU A 117 2.24 30.53 24.29
C LEU A 117 1.01 30.31 25.20
N SER A 118 -0.05 31.12 25.06
CA SER A 118 -1.30 30.92 25.81
C SER A 118 -2.02 29.61 25.46
N SER A 119 -1.72 29.03 24.29
CA SER A 119 -2.26 27.75 23.83
C SER A 119 -1.32 26.56 24.10
N TYR A 120 -0.15 26.79 24.70
CA TYR A 120 0.94 25.82 24.82
C TYR A 120 1.37 25.59 26.27
N SER A 121 1.40 24.33 26.72
CA SER A 121 1.72 23.95 28.10
C SER A 121 3.15 23.44 28.31
N GLY A 122 3.94 23.31 27.24
CA GLY A 122 5.32 22.85 27.34
C GLY A 122 6.29 23.95 27.79
N SER A 123 7.57 23.60 27.91
CA SER A 123 8.63 24.51 28.37
C SER A 123 9.41 25.20 27.25
N GLY A 124 9.02 24.98 25.99
CA GLY A 124 9.71 25.54 24.83
C GLY A 124 9.60 27.06 24.71
N GLN A 125 10.63 27.68 24.13
CA GLN A 125 10.66 29.11 23.86
C GLN A 125 10.42 29.38 22.38
N VAL A 126 9.75 30.48 22.05
CA VAL A 126 9.56 30.92 20.66
C VAL A 126 10.90 31.35 20.07
N ILE A 127 11.28 30.71 18.96
CA ILE A 127 12.53 30.97 18.23
C ILE A 127 12.31 31.67 16.89
N ALA A 128 11.16 31.46 16.25
CA ALA A 128 10.82 32.11 14.98
C ALA A 128 9.30 32.31 14.85
N ILE A 129 8.92 33.32 14.08
CA ILE A 129 7.55 33.58 13.64
C ILE A 129 7.63 33.86 12.14
N GLU A 130 6.99 33.02 11.33
CA GLU A 130 7.03 33.10 9.88
C GLU A 130 5.62 33.11 9.28
N LEU A 131 5.44 33.76 8.13
CA LEU A 131 4.20 33.66 7.38
C LEU A 131 4.23 32.36 6.56
N ALA A 132 3.27 31.46 6.81
CA ALA A 132 3.15 30.14 6.22
C ALA A 132 1.87 30.05 5.39
N ASN A 133 1.94 30.51 4.13
CA ASN A 133 0.80 30.50 3.20
C ASN A 133 0.56 29.12 2.60
N ASP A 134 1.59 28.28 2.53
CA ASP A 134 1.59 26.94 1.94
C ASP A 134 0.73 25.93 2.71
N VAL A 135 0.41 26.24 3.98
CA VAL A 135 -0.38 25.38 4.86
C VAL A 135 -1.82 25.88 5.07
N ALA A 136 -2.22 26.99 4.43
CA ALA A 136 -3.56 27.54 4.61
C ALA A 136 -4.67 26.54 4.21
N ASP A 137 -4.50 25.89 3.05
CA ASP A 137 -5.44 24.88 2.55
C ASP A 137 -5.56 23.70 3.52
N LYS A 138 -4.44 23.21 4.06
CA LYS A 138 -4.38 22.09 5.02
C LYS A 138 -5.28 22.30 6.24
N TYR A 139 -5.45 23.54 6.70
CA TYR A 139 -6.29 23.89 7.85
C TYR A 139 -7.62 24.55 7.46
N ALA A 140 -7.97 24.53 6.18
CA ALA A 140 -9.13 25.23 5.63
C ALA A 140 -9.18 26.72 6.05
N ALA A 141 -8.00 27.34 6.17
CA ALA A 141 -7.88 28.74 6.52
C ALA A 141 -8.21 29.60 5.29
N SER A 142 -9.02 30.65 5.49
CA SER A 142 -9.36 31.59 4.41
C SER A 142 -8.27 32.66 4.22
N SER A 143 -7.21 32.62 5.01
CA SER A 143 -6.13 33.59 5.03
C SER A 143 -4.76 32.95 5.26
N ALA A 144 -3.72 33.77 5.16
CA ALA A 144 -2.37 33.40 5.55
C ALA A 144 -2.30 32.95 7.02
N LEU A 145 -1.48 31.96 7.31
CA LEU A 145 -1.19 31.54 8.68
C LEU A 145 0.16 32.06 9.12
N TYR A 146 0.29 32.43 10.39
CA TYR A 146 1.59 32.57 11.04
C TYR A 146 1.98 31.24 11.67
N ARG A 147 3.20 30.77 11.39
CA ARG A 147 3.83 29.64 12.07
C ARG A 147 4.74 30.18 13.16
N VAL A 148 4.44 29.82 14.41
CA VAL A 148 5.25 30.15 15.58
C VAL A 148 6.03 28.90 15.99
N ASP A 149 7.34 28.96 15.84
CA ASP A 149 8.25 27.83 16.07
C ASP A 149 8.75 27.84 17.51
N LEU A 150 8.59 26.71 18.20
CA LEU A 150 9.04 26.52 19.57
C LEU A 150 10.28 25.61 19.62
N GLN A 151 11.25 26.01 20.43
CA GLN A 151 12.38 25.17 20.80
C GLN A 151 11.99 24.27 21.97
N ASP A 152 11.41 23.11 21.67
CA ASP A 152 11.13 22.04 22.62
C ASP A 152 11.60 20.68 22.09
N GLU A 153 11.47 19.63 22.90
CA GLU A 153 11.91 18.27 22.54
C GLU A 153 11.13 17.67 21.35
N ARG A 154 10.00 18.27 20.97
CA ARG A 154 9.11 17.75 19.93
C ARG A 154 9.16 18.57 18.63
N ASN A 155 9.88 19.68 18.61
CA ASN A 155 9.84 20.70 17.55
C ASN A 155 8.40 21.17 17.29
N THR A 156 7.75 21.71 18.31
CA THR A 156 6.36 22.18 18.19
C THR A 156 6.25 23.44 17.32
N HIS A 157 5.31 23.43 16.39
CA HIS A 157 4.90 24.53 15.53
C HIS A 157 3.45 24.88 15.83
N ILE A 158 3.16 26.15 16.11
CA ILE A 158 1.80 26.63 16.39
C ILE A 158 1.35 27.52 15.25
N TYR A 159 0.20 27.20 14.66
CA TYR A 159 -0.37 27.96 13.55
C TYR A 159 -1.46 28.89 14.06
N VAL A 160 -1.33 30.17 13.70
CA VAL A 160 -2.27 31.24 14.06
C VAL A 160 -2.80 31.88 12.77
N ASP A 161 -4.11 31.95 12.61
CA ASP A 161 -4.73 32.59 11.46
C ASP A 161 -4.57 34.12 11.52
N ALA A 162 -4.04 34.69 10.43
CA ALA A 162 -3.65 36.10 10.38
C ALA A 162 -4.84 37.06 10.40
N THR A 163 -6.01 36.63 9.94
CA THR A 163 -7.20 37.50 9.84
C THR A 163 -8.20 37.28 10.97
N THR A 164 -8.09 36.21 11.76
CA THR A 164 -9.04 35.89 12.84
C THR A 164 -8.40 35.81 14.22
N ALA A 165 -7.06 35.82 14.29
CA ALA A 165 -6.29 35.60 15.50
C ALA A 165 -6.69 34.29 16.22
N GLU A 166 -7.04 33.26 15.46
CA GLU A 166 -7.38 31.94 15.98
C GLU A 166 -6.16 31.01 15.94
N VAL A 167 -5.91 30.27 17.01
CA VAL A 167 -4.89 29.20 17.01
C VAL A 167 -5.50 27.96 16.35
N VAL A 168 -5.21 27.77 15.07
CA VAL A 168 -5.84 26.75 14.22
C VAL A 168 -5.29 25.35 14.48
N ALA A 169 -3.99 25.22 14.73
CA ALA A 169 -3.35 23.92 14.88
C ALA A 169 -2.04 23.97 15.67
N HIS A 170 -1.70 22.83 16.27
CA HIS A 170 -0.37 22.50 16.78
C HIS A 170 0.17 21.32 15.96
N GLU A 171 1.41 21.45 15.48
CA GLU A 171 2.16 20.37 14.86
C GLU A 171 3.47 20.14 15.58
N ASN A 172 4.02 18.94 15.43
CA ASN A 172 5.32 18.58 15.91
C ASN A 172 5.90 17.44 15.07
N TRP A 173 7.13 17.03 15.36
CA TRP A 173 7.78 15.90 14.70
C TRP A 173 6.89 14.63 14.68
N GLY A 174 6.21 14.37 15.80
CA GLY A 174 5.32 13.23 15.96
C GLY A 174 4.10 13.25 15.04
N SER A 175 3.43 14.40 14.92
CA SER A 175 2.32 14.55 13.96
C SER A 175 2.78 14.46 12.52
N ASN A 176 4.00 14.89 12.21
CA ASN A 176 4.58 14.77 10.87
C ASN A 176 4.86 13.30 10.52
N LEU A 177 5.40 12.54 11.47
CA LEU A 177 5.55 11.09 11.33
C LEU A 177 4.19 10.42 11.14
N LYS A 178 3.17 10.82 11.91
CA LYS A 178 1.79 10.32 11.74
C LYS A 178 1.25 10.58 10.34
N GLN A 179 1.46 11.77 9.79
CA GLN A 179 1.06 12.13 8.42
C GLN A 179 1.78 11.26 7.38
N LEU A 180 3.10 11.06 7.53
CA LEU A 180 3.89 10.16 6.67
C LEU A 180 3.39 8.72 6.71
N LEU A 181 3.14 8.18 7.91
CA LEU A 181 2.63 6.82 8.07
C LEU A 181 1.26 6.65 7.43
N PHE A 182 0.35 7.63 7.60
CA PHE A 182 -0.96 7.60 6.95
C PHE A 182 -0.87 7.69 5.44
N MET A 183 -0.05 8.58 4.91
CA MET A 183 0.20 8.72 3.47
C MET A 183 0.65 7.38 2.86
N LEU A 184 1.63 6.72 3.48
CA LEU A 184 2.14 5.43 3.00
C LEU A 184 1.11 4.30 3.16
N HIS A 185 0.39 4.27 4.28
CA HIS A 185 -0.57 3.20 4.59
C HIS A 185 -1.81 3.25 3.69
N PHE A 186 -2.34 4.44 3.44
CA PHE A 186 -3.50 4.67 2.57
C PHE A 186 -3.13 4.99 1.12
N MET A 187 -1.83 5.03 0.79
CA MET A 187 -1.29 5.41 -0.51
C MET A 187 -1.74 6.81 -0.96
N ASP A 188 -2.05 7.70 -0.02
CA ASP A 188 -2.60 9.03 -0.27
C ASP A 188 -1.48 10.09 -0.37
N TYR A 189 -0.77 10.05 -1.49
CA TYR A 189 0.41 10.89 -1.75
C TYR A 189 0.10 12.33 -2.11
N LEU A 190 -1.16 12.63 -2.42
CA LEU A 190 -1.64 13.97 -2.77
C LEU A 190 -2.92 14.25 -1.96
N PRO A 191 -2.78 14.41 -0.63
CA PRO A 191 -3.93 14.61 0.25
C PRO A 191 -4.52 16.00 0.05
N ASP A 192 -5.80 16.08 -0.34
CA ASP A 192 -6.59 17.31 -0.34
C ASP A 192 -7.07 17.58 1.10
N ASN A 193 -6.23 18.25 1.90
CA ASN A 193 -6.53 18.73 3.26
C ASN A 193 -6.88 17.62 4.28
N GLY A 194 -6.43 16.39 4.04
CA GLY A 194 -6.67 15.24 4.91
C GLY A 194 -6.49 13.91 4.18
N VAL A 195 -6.76 12.80 4.87
CA VAL A 195 -6.70 11.46 4.26
C VAL A 195 -7.95 11.26 3.39
N SER A 196 -7.74 11.17 2.07
CA SER A 196 -8.76 10.77 1.11
C SER A 196 -8.73 9.26 0.87
N PHE A 197 -9.90 8.65 0.73
CA PHE A 197 -10.03 7.22 0.45
C PHE A 197 -10.22 6.90 -1.04
N ASN A 198 -10.45 7.91 -1.88
CA ASN A 198 -10.94 7.74 -3.25
C ASN A 198 -10.06 8.44 -4.31
N HIS A 199 -8.75 8.43 -4.14
CA HIS A 199 -7.77 9.06 -5.04
C HIS A 199 -7.25 8.10 -6.13
N ILE A 200 -6.48 8.64 -7.08
CA ILE A 200 -6.03 7.87 -8.26
C ILE A 200 -5.08 6.72 -7.90
N ALA A 201 -4.19 6.92 -6.93
CA ALA A 201 -3.18 5.92 -6.55
C ALA A 201 -3.84 4.64 -6.01
N ILE A 202 -4.78 4.77 -5.07
CA ILE A 202 -5.51 3.61 -4.53
C ILE A 202 -6.34 2.90 -5.61
N ARG A 203 -6.95 3.65 -6.55
CA ARG A 203 -7.70 3.06 -7.67
C ARG A 203 -6.81 2.22 -8.60
N ILE A 204 -5.61 2.71 -8.92
CA ILE A 204 -4.63 1.99 -9.73
C ILE A 204 -4.19 0.71 -9.00
N VAL A 205 -3.77 0.82 -7.74
CA VAL A 205 -3.32 -0.34 -6.96
C VAL A 205 -4.44 -1.36 -6.78
N ALA A 206 -5.66 -0.93 -6.47
CA ALA A 206 -6.82 -1.82 -6.35
C ALA A 206 -7.09 -2.58 -7.66
N THR A 207 -6.95 -1.92 -8.81
CA THR A 207 -7.06 -2.57 -10.12
C THR A 207 -5.96 -3.61 -10.33
N ILE A 208 -4.70 -3.30 -9.98
CA ILE A 208 -3.58 -4.23 -10.05
C ILE A 208 -3.80 -5.44 -9.13
N VAL A 209 -4.30 -5.23 -7.91
CA VAL A 209 -4.65 -6.30 -6.95
C VAL A 209 -5.78 -7.17 -7.49
N LEU A 210 -6.79 -6.58 -8.12
CA LEU A 210 -7.87 -7.32 -8.78
C LEU A 210 -7.31 -8.20 -9.92
N LEU A 211 -6.44 -7.65 -10.77
CA LEU A 211 -5.78 -8.40 -11.84
C LEU A 211 -4.87 -9.51 -11.27
N LEU A 212 -4.21 -9.29 -10.13
CA LEU A 212 -3.45 -10.31 -9.43
C LEU A 212 -4.37 -11.46 -8.98
N GLY A 213 -5.52 -11.14 -8.39
CA GLY A 213 -6.53 -12.14 -7.98
C GLY A 213 -7.07 -12.94 -9.15
N ILE A 214 -7.44 -12.27 -10.26
CA ILE A 214 -7.93 -12.91 -11.48
C ILE A 214 -6.86 -13.82 -12.08
N SER A 215 -5.63 -13.32 -12.24
CA SER A 215 -4.53 -14.12 -12.79
C SER A 215 -4.21 -15.33 -11.91
N GLY A 216 -4.23 -15.17 -10.58
CA GLY A 216 -4.07 -16.27 -9.63
C GLY A 216 -5.16 -17.33 -9.76
N ALA A 217 -6.43 -16.91 -9.83
CA ALA A 217 -7.56 -17.81 -10.02
C ALA A 217 -7.45 -18.59 -11.35
N ILE A 218 -7.09 -17.93 -12.45
CA ILE A 218 -6.87 -18.58 -13.75
C ILE A 218 -5.77 -19.65 -13.65
N LEU A 219 -4.65 -19.35 -12.98
CA LEU A 219 -3.56 -20.31 -12.79
C LEU A 219 -3.97 -21.50 -11.93
N VAL A 220 -4.72 -21.27 -10.85
CA VAL A 220 -5.26 -22.35 -10.00
C VAL A 220 -6.21 -23.24 -10.80
N ILE A 221 -7.15 -22.66 -11.55
CA ILE A 221 -8.09 -23.41 -12.40
C ILE A 221 -7.35 -24.23 -13.46
N ARG A 222 -6.32 -23.66 -14.11
CA ARG A 222 -5.50 -24.39 -15.10
C ARG A 222 -4.79 -25.58 -14.45
N LYS A 223 -4.16 -25.38 -13.29
CA LYS A 223 -3.51 -26.45 -12.53
C LYS A 223 -4.50 -27.54 -12.08
N LEU A 224 -5.70 -27.15 -11.66
CA LEU A 224 -6.78 -28.08 -11.31
C LEU A 224 -7.19 -28.94 -12.51
N LYS A 225 -7.45 -28.32 -13.67
CA LYS A 225 -7.79 -29.02 -14.91
C LYS A 225 -6.69 -30.01 -15.34
N HIS A 226 -5.42 -29.67 -15.10
CA HIS A 226 -4.29 -30.52 -15.44
C HIS A 226 -3.96 -31.56 -14.34
N GLY A 227 -4.80 -31.70 -13.31
CA GLY A 227 -4.61 -32.66 -12.21
C GLY A 227 -3.39 -32.41 -11.33
N GLN A 228 -2.85 -31.19 -11.32
CA GLN A 228 -1.70 -30.83 -10.48
C GLN A 228 -2.09 -30.54 -9.02
N TYR A 229 -3.38 -30.48 -8.72
CA TYR A 229 -3.91 -30.40 -7.36
C TYR A 229 -4.78 -31.63 -7.10
N ARG A 230 -4.50 -32.35 -6.00
CA ARG A 230 -5.33 -33.49 -5.56
C ARG A 230 -6.56 -32.96 -4.82
N ILE A 231 -7.67 -32.78 -5.53
CA ILE A 231 -8.99 -32.71 -4.91
C ILE A 231 -9.57 -34.13 -4.97
N GLY A 232 -9.25 -34.96 -3.96
CA GLY A 232 -9.74 -36.35 -3.83
C GLY A 232 -8.72 -37.46 -4.14
N ARG A 233 -9.15 -38.72 -3.96
CA ARG A 233 -8.40 -39.94 -4.33
C ARG A 233 -8.72 -40.29 -5.79
N ALA A 234 -7.84 -39.96 -6.73
CA ALA A 234 -7.93 -40.48 -8.09
C ALA A 234 -7.48 -41.95 -8.12
N HIS A 235 -8.33 -42.83 -8.63
CA HIS A 235 -8.07 -44.25 -8.84
C HIS A 235 -7.72 -44.44 -10.32
N SER A 236 -6.44 -44.63 -10.65
CA SER A 236 -6.05 -45.07 -12.00
C SER A 236 -6.07 -46.59 -12.06
N GLU A 237 -6.63 -47.17 -13.12
CA GLU A 237 -6.71 -48.63 -13.34
C GLU A 237 -5.34 -49.23 -13.71
N ASN A 238 -4.42 -48.43 -14.25
CA ASN A 238 -3.01 -48.79 -14.44
C ASN A 238 -2.12 -47.85 -13.63
N ASN A 239 -1.47 -48.37 -12.58
CA ASN A 239 -0.65 -47.62 -11.64
C ASN A 239 0.86 -47.78 -11.89
N THR A 240 1.27 -48.28 -13.05
CA THR A 240 2.69 -48.51 -13.35
C THR A 240 3.14 -47.71 -14.57
N LEU A 241 4.25 -47.01 -14.40
CA LEU A 241 4.92 -46.20 -15.42
C LEU A 241 6.33 -46.78 -15.65
N ILE A 242 6.66 -47.14 -16.89
CA ILE A 242 8.00 -47.63 -17.23
C ILE A 242 8.82 -46.46 -17.77
N LEU A 243 9.93 -46.17 -17.09
CA LEU A 243 10.89 -45.15 -17.50
C LEU A 243 11.95 -45.79 -18.40
N LEU A 244 12.14 -45.22 -19.59
CA LEU A 244 13.10 -45.68 -20.59
C LEU A 244 14.26 -44.70 -20.77
N SER A 245 15.38 -45.21 -21.26
CA SER A 245 16.50 -44.42 -21.76
C SER A 245 16.12 -43.70 -23.08
N PRO A 246 16.93 -42.73 -23.55
CA PRO A 246 16.73 -42.10 -24.85
C PRO A 246 16.73 -43.09 -26.03
N ASP A 247 17.35 -44.26 -25.85
CA ASP A 247 17.42 -45.34 -26.84
C ASP A 247 16.29 -46.37 -26.66
N ASN A 248 15.28 -46.06 -25.84
CA ASN A 248 14.12 -46.88 -25.49
C ASN A 248 14.39 -48.15 -24.66
N GLU A 249 15.61 -48.32 -24.13
CA GLU A 249 15.90 -49.40 -23.18
C GLU A 249 15.24 -49.15 -21.81
N PRO A 250 14.62 -50.16 -21.17
CA PRO A 250 13.95 -50.01 -19.88
C PRO A 250 14.94 -49.74 -18.74
N LEU A 251 14.68 -48.70 -17.94
CA LEU A 251 15.52 -48.29 -16.81
C LEU A 251 14.90 -48.64 -15.46
N GLU A 252 13.61 -48.34 -15.27
CA GLU A 252 12.94 -48.48 -13.98
C GLU A 252 11.41 -48.54 -14.16
N THR A 253 10.73 -49.34 -13.33
CA THR A 253 9.27 -49.35 -13.24
C THR A 253 8.84 -48.59 -11.98
N ILE A 254 7.99 -47.56 -12.16
CA ILE A 254 7.57 -46.63 -11.13
C ILE A 254 6.08 -46.84 -10.84
N THR A 255 5.72 -46.97 -9.56
CA THR A 255 4.31 -46.96 -9.14
C THR A 255 3.80 -45.52 -9.04
N ILE A 256 2.69 -45.24 -9.71
CA ILE A 256 2.06 -43.93 -9.75
C ILE A 256 1.29 -43.69 -8.45
N HIS A 257 1.82 -42.83 -7.58
CA HIS A 257 1.17 -42.39 -6.33
C HIS A 257 0.62 -40.95 -6.40
N HIS A 258 1.02 -40.19 -7.42
CA HIS A 258 0.67 -38.77 -7.60
C HIS A 258 -0.10 -38.55 -8.89
N SER A 259 -0.94 -37.52 -8.90
CA SER A 259 -1.78 -37.18 -10.05
C SER A 259 -1.03 -36.46 -11.17
N GLY A 260 0.10 -35.81 -10.89
CA GLY A 260 0.94 -35.13 -11.88
C GLY A 260 2.09 -36.02 -12.37
N MET A 261 2.39 -36.00 -13.66
CA MET A 261 3.43 -36.86 -14.26
C MET A 261 4.84 -36.56 -13.73
N LEU A 262 5.22 -35.28 -13.57
CA LEU A 262 6.51 -34.94 -12.96
C LEU A 262 6.60 -35.45 -11.52
N ASP A 263 5.55 -35.29 -10.72
CA ASP A 263 5.54 -35.72 -9.31
C ASP A 263 5.57 -37.24 -9.18
N ALA A 264 4.90 -37.96 -10.10
CA ALA A 264 4.99 -39.41 -10.20
C ALA A 264 6.42 -39.86 -10.55
N LEU A 265 7.03 -39.24 -11.57
CA LEU A 265 8.41 -39.52 -11.97
C LEU A 265 9.43 -39.18 -10.89
N ASN A 266 9.19 -38.14 -10.10
CA ASN A 266 10.10 -37.70 -9.04
C ASN A 266 9.75 -38.25 -7.66
N HIS A 267 8.79 -39.17 -7.56
CA HIS A 267 8.38 -39.71 -6.27
C HIS A 267 9.55 -40.44 -5.60
N HIS A 268 9.88 -40.02 -4.37
CA HIS A 268 11.01 -40.48 -3.54
C HIS A 268 12.41 -40.30 -4.14
N LYS A 269 12.54 -40.01 -5.44
CA LYS A 269 13.79 -39.96 -6.18
C LYS A 269 13.68 -38.90 -7.28
N GLU A 270 14.50 -37.85 -7.22
CA GLU A 270 14.46 -36.74 -8.20
C GLU A 270 15.07 -37.16 -9.56
N ARG A 271 14.31 -37.91 -10.36
CA ARG A 271 14.73 -38.41 -11.67
C ARG A 271 14.84 -37.30 -12.72
N ILE A 272 14.02 -36.26 -12.60
CA ILE A 272 13.98 -35.11 -13.53
C ILE A 272 14.11 -33.80 -12.75
N ARG A 273 15.19 -33.07 -12.99
CA ARG A 273 15.40 -31.74 -12.39
C ARG A 273 14.58 -30.66 -13.09
N THR A 274 14.07 -29.71 -12.31
CA THR A 274 13.42 -28.51 -12.83
C THR A 274 13.85 -27.27 -12.07
N SER A 275 14.01 -26.13 -12.75
CA SER A 275 14.29 -24.85 -12.11
C SER A 275 13.04 -24.04 -11.76
N CYS A 276 11.86 -24.46 -12.25
CA CYS A 276 10.59 -23.77 -12.00
C CYS A 276 9.61 -24.54 -11.09
N GLY A 277 10.06 -25.62 -10.43
CA GLY A 277 9.23 -26.43 -9.52
C GLY A 277 7.95 -26.95 -10.17
N GLY A 278 8.02 -27.38 -11.43
CA GLY A 278 6.85 -27.89 -12.17
C GLY A 278 5.89 -26.84 -12.75
N GLY A 279 6.22 -25.55 -12.73
CA GLY A 279 5.37 -24.49 -13.28
C GLY A 279 5.26 -24.40 -14.81
N GLY A 280 5.93 -25.27 -15.58
CA GLY A 280 5.89 -25.25 -17.05
C GLY A 280 6.69 -24.11 -17.71
N GLN A 281 7.57 -23.43 -16.97
CA GLN A 281 8.32 -22.26 -17.48
C GLN A 281 9.73 -22.55 -17.94
N CYS A 282 10.41 -23.53 -17.33
CA CYS A 282 11.83 -23.79 -17.58
C CYS A 282 12.09 -24.70 -18.79
N GLY A 283 11.10 -25.50 -19.20
CA GLY A 283 11.27 -26.49 -20.27
C GLY A 283 12.19 -27.66 -19.90
N MET A 284 12.61 -27.83 -18.65
CA MET A 284 13.53 -28.91 -18.25
C MET A 284 12.82 -30.25 -18.02
N CYS A 285 11.51 -30.22 -17.73
CA CYS A 285 10.70 -31.39 -17.39
C CYS A 285 10.29 -32.22 -18.63
N ARG A 286 11.04 -32.16 -19.74
CA ARG A 286 10.71 -32.82 -21.01
C ARG A 286 10.80 -34.34 -20.90
N VAL A 287 9.77 -35.04 -21.33
CA VAL A 287 9.75 -36.50 -21.48
C VAL A 287 9.07 -36.85 -22.79
N LYS A 288 9.47 -37.95 -23.42
CA LYS A 288 8.80 -38.51 -24.60
C LYS A 288 7.80 -39.56 -24.15
N PHE A 289 6.53 -39.38 -24.50
CA PHE A 289 5.51 -40.40 -24.29
C PHE A 289 5.54 -41.36 -25.49
N ILE A 290 5.69 -42.67 -25.23
CA ILE A 290 5.92 -43.66 -26.30
C ILE A 290 4.61 -44.12 -26.94
N ASP A 291 3.63 -44.50 -26.13
CA ASP A 291 2.42 -45.16 -26.63
C ASP A 291 1.36 -44.13 -27.05
N HIS A 292 0.93 -43.30 -26.09
CA HIS A 292 -0.18 -42.38 -26.26
C HIS A 292 0.17 -41.00 -25.68
N PRO A 293 0.87 -40.13 -26.44
CA PRO A 293 1.21 -38.79 -25.97
C PRO A 293 -0.05 -37.95 -25.74
N PRO A 294 -0.22 -37.32 -24.56
CA PRO A 294 -1.35 -36.42 -24.32
C PRO A 294 -1.30 -35.20 -25.25
N LEU A 295 -2.43 -34.50 -25.41
CA LEU A 295 -2.49 -33.29 -26.21
C LEU A 295 -1.55 -32.20 -25.64
N ALA A 296 -0.82 -31.52 -26.52
CA ALA A 296 0.11 -30.47 -26.12
C ALA A 296 -0.64 -29.27 -25.51
N THR A 297 -0.26 -28.89 -24.30
CA THR A 297 -0.73 -27.71 -23.58
C THR A 297 -0.13 -26.41 -24.16
N ASP A 298 -0.68 -25.25 -23.80
CA ASP A 298 -0.09 -23.94 -24.12
C ASP A 298 1.37 -23.85 -23.65
N GLN A 299 1.67 -24.45 -22.49
CA GLN A 299 3.02 -24.45 -21.92
C GLN A 299 3.98 -25.31 -22.74
N ASP A 300 3.54 -26.48 -23.21
CA ASP A 300 4.31 -27.32 -24.14
C ASP A 300 4.67 -26.52 -25.39
N ARG A 301 3.66 -25.90 -26.04
CA ARG A 301 3.82 -25.09 -27.25
C ARG A 301 4.72 -23.87 -27.04
N SER A 302 4.81 -23.36 -25.81
CA SER A 302 5.69 -22.23 -25.49
C SER A 302 7.15 -22.61 -25.23
N LYS A 303 7.47 -23.91 -25.08
CA LYS A 303 8.81 -24.39 -24.67
C LYS A 303 9.41 -25.47 -25.57
N LEU A 304 8.61 -26.04 -26.46
CA LEU A 304 8.95 -27.14 -27.35
C LEU A 304 8.71 -26.73 -28.79
N THR A 305 9.53 -27.24 -29.71
CA THR A 305 9.33 -27.05 -31.15
C THR A 305 8.22 -27.97 -31.67
N ASP A 306 7.65 -27.66 -32.84
CA ASP A 306 6.61 -28.50 -33.43
C ASP A 306 7.10 -29.93 -33.69
N ASP A 307 8.36 -30.12 -34.12
CA ASP A 307 8.96 -31.44 -34.28
C ASP A 307 8.99 -32.23 -32.96
N GLN A 308 9.36 -31.57 -31.86
CA GLN A 308 9.33 -32.20 -30.53
C GLN A 308 7.91 -32.59 -30.12
N LEU A 309 6.93 -31.73 -30.41
CA LEU A 309 5.54 -32.02 -30.12
C LEU A 309 5.01 -33.19 -30.95
N ASN A 310 5.39 -33.26 -32.23
CA ASN A 310 5.04 -34.35 -33.14
C ASN A 310 5.70 -35.67 -32.72
N ASP A 311 6.91 -35.61 -32.19
CA ASP A 311 7.64 -36.75 -31.60
C ASP A 311 7.08 -37.23 -30.24
N GLY A 312 5.96 -36.67 -29.78
CA GLY A 312 5.34 -37.06 -28.51
C GLY A 312 6.04 -36.50 -27.28
N ILE A 313 6.94 -35.52 -27.42
CA ILE A 313 7.60 -34.87 -26.30
C ILE A 313 6.65 -33.87 -25.65
N ARG A 314 6.55 -33.94 -24.33
CA ARG A 314 5.76 -33.02 -23.50
C ARG A 314 6.54 -32.62 -22.25
N LEU A 315 6.14 -31.52 -21.64
CA LEU A 315 6.56 -31.12 -20.31
C LEU A 315 5.81 -31.98 -19.28
N SER A 316 6.44 -33.02 -18.73
CA SER A 316 5.86 -33.90 -17.68
C SER A 316 5.16 -33.12 -16.55
N CYS A 317 5.63 -31.92 -16.24
CA CYS A 317 5.05 -31.06 -15.23
C CYS A 317 3.72 -30.40 -15.62
N GLN A 318 3.20 -30.61 -16.83
CA GLN A 318 1.94 -30.04 -17.34
C GLN A 318 0.88 -31.09 -17.62
N HIS A 319 1.17 -32.37 -17.36
CA HIS A 319 0.30 -33.50 -17.67
C HIS A 319 0.00 -34.35 -16.44
N GLN A 320 -1.15 -35.02 -16.47
CA GLN A 320 -1.50 -36.01 -15.45
C GLN A 320 -0.63 -37.26 -15.59
N ALA A 321 -0.35 -37.91 -14.47
CA ALA A 321 0.28 -39.21 -14.46
C ALA A 321 -0.70 -40.25 -15.05
N MET A 322 -0.19 -41.04 -15.98
CA MET A 322 -0.91 -42.13 -16.63
C MET A 322 0.04 -43.32 -16.77
N GLY A 323 -0.48 -44.53 -16.65
CA GLY A 323 0.32 -45.74 -16.89
C GLY A 323 0.77 -45.83 -18.35
N GLY A 324 1.92 -46.47 -18.58
CA GLY A 324 2.52 -46.61 -19.92
C GLY A 324 4.03 -46.43 -19.91
N CYS A 325 4.62 -46.18 -21.09
CA CYS A 325 6.06 -45.95 -21.25
C CYS A 325 6.39 -44.47 -21.49
N VAL A 326 7.36 -43.95 -20.73
CA VAL A 326 7.95 -42.62 -20.96
C VAL A 326 9.47 -42.71 -21.05
N SER A 327 10.06 -41.98 -21.99
CA SER A 327 11.51 -41.97 -22.23
C SER A 327 12.13 -40.60 -21.89
N PHE A 328 13.37 -40.62 -21.42
CA PHE A 328 14.21 -39.43 -21.37
C PHE A 328 14.51 -38.89 -22.78
N VAL A 329 14.48 -37.57 -22.95
CA VAL A 329 14.65 -36.94 -24.27
C VAL A 329 16.11 -36.69 -24.64
N ASN A 330 17.05 -36.77 -23.68
CA ASN A 330 18.47 -36.53 -23.97
C ASN A 330 19.43 -37.24 -23.00
N ALA A 331 20.69 -37.34 -23.42
CA ALA A 331 21.76 -37.96 -22.64
C ALA A 331 22.05 -37.25 -21.31
N ALA A 332 21.72 -35.95 -21.16
CA ALA A 332 21.93 -35.24 -19.90
C ALA A 332 20.98 -35.72 -18.80
N GLN A 333 19.72 -36.00 -19.14
CA GLN A 333 18.75 -36.62 -18.22
C GLN A 333 19.20 -38.03 -17.82
N LEU A 334 19.66 -38.84 -18.79
CA LEU A 334 20.19 -40.17 -18.50
C LEU A 334 21.40 -40.13 -17.56
N ARG A 335 22.38 -39.26 -17.83
CA ARG A 335 23.56 -39.09 -16.95
C ARG A 335 23.17 -38.67 -15.53
N HIS A 336 22.18 -37.78 -15.39
CA HIS A 336 21.65 -37.39 -14.09
C HIS A 336 21.04 -38.59 -13.35
N TYR A 337 20.18 -39.35 -14.05
CA TYR A 337 19.58 -40.56 -13.49
C TYR A 337 20.62 -41.58 -13.03
N ILE A 338 21.62 -41.89 -13.87
CA ILE A 338 22.70 -42.84 -13.53
C ILE A 338 23.46 -42.38 -12.29
N LYS A 339 23.84 -41.10 -12.23
CA LYS A 339 24.52 -40.53 -11.05
C LYS A 339 23.67 -40.63 -9.78
N LEU A 340 22.36 -40.47 -9.91
CA LEU A 340 21.44 -40.54 -8.78
C LEU A 340 21.28 -41.99 -8.29
N SER A 341 21.24 -42.97 -9.20
CA SER A 341 21.19 -44.40 -8.86
C SER A 341 22.49 -44.87 -8.20
N SER A 342 23.66 -44.43 -8.67
CA SER A 342 24.96 -44.82 -8.09
C SER A 342 25.24 -44.25 -6.69
N ILE A 343 24.39 -43.36 -6.17
CA ILE A 343 24.50 -42.78 -4.83
C ILE A 343 23.55 -43.48 -3.84
N LEU A 344 22.55 -44.21 -4.35
CA LEU A 344 21.51 -44.86 -3.57
C LEU A 344 21.75 -46.37 -3.39
N ASP A 345 22.74 -46.93 -4.11
CA ASP A 345 23.26 -48.30 -3.96
C ASP A 345 24.50 -48.32 -3.03
#